data_AF-A0A7C1GJW0-F1
#
_entry.id   AF-A0A7C1GJW0-F1
#
_cell.length_a   1.000
_cell.length_b   1.000
_cell.length_c   1.000
_cell.angle_alpha   90.00
_cell.angle_beta   90.00
_cell.angle_gamma   90.00
#
_symmetry.space_group_name_H-M   'P 1'
#
loop_
_entity.id
_entity.type
_entity.pdbx_description
1 polymer ?
#
loop_
_entity_poly.entity_id
_entity_poly.type
_entity_poly.pdbx_seq_one_letter_code
_entity_poly.pdbx_strand_id
1 'polypeptide(L)'
;MDDVGRDVKNLIKKLLKQNSNYFSNGSLNSEGRKIFEEMARMLVYEKPYLKKRIREIRKKGKFEDVLKLAEDILTQEELIKIAKGWYTGPYAESPDIDDSLLNSYLFSPVDRSTGRMPSSSK
;
A
#
# COMPACT_ATOMS: atom_id res chain seq x y z
N MET A 1 -10.87 -12.01 12.79
CA MET A 1 -10.04 -10.88 12.31
C MET A 1 -10.89 -9.65 12.52
N ASP A 2 -10.62 -8.83 13.55
CA ASP A 2 -11.55 -7.74 13.86
C ASP A 2 -11.58 -6.78 12.67
N ASP A 3 -12.79 -6.51 12.20
CA ASP A 3 -13.02 -5.73 11.00
C ASP A 3 -12.58 -4.28 11.23
N VAL A 4 -11.76 -3.76 10.32
CA VAL A 4 -11.38 -2.34 10.30
C VAL A 4 -12.56 -1.55 9.75
N GLY A 5 -12.88 -0.42 10.38
CA GLY A 5 -13.99 0.43 10.03
C GLY A 5 -14.02 0.80 8.55
N ARG A 6 -15.22 0.86 7.98
CA ARG A 6 -15.43 1.17 6.55
C ARG A 6 -14.79 2.51 6.16
N ASP A 7 -14.83 3.51 7.04
CA ASP A 7 -14.27 4.84 6.76
C ASP A 7 -12.75 4.81 6.67
N VAL A 8 -12.08 4.08 7.57
CA VAL A 8 -10.63 3.86 7.50
C VAL A 8 -10.24 3.20 6.18
N LYS A 9 -10.97 2.15 5.77
CA LYS A 9 -10.76 1.48 4.49
C LYS A 9 -10.97 2.43 3.31
N ASN A 10 -11.99 3.29 3.35
CA ASN A 10 -12.26 4.24 2.27
C ASN A 10 -11.18 5.31 2.15
N LEU A 11 -10.69 5.84 3.27
CA LEU A 11 -9.64 6.86 3.27
C LEU A 11 -8.31 6.31 2.75
N ILE A 12 -7.91 5.11 3.16
CA ILE A 12 -6.67 4.51 2.63
C ILE A 12 -6.79 4.18 1.15
N LYS A 13 -7.95 3.67 0.70
CA LYS A 13 -8.23 3.45 -0.73
C LYS A 13 -8.16 4.77 -1.51
N LYS A 14 -8.65 5.88 -0.95
CA LYS A 14 -8.61 7.21 -1.58
C LYS A 14 -7.17 7.68 -1.77
N LEU A 15 -6.31 7.54 -0.74
CA LEU A 15 -4.88 7.85 -0.83
C LEU A 15 -4.20 7.06 -1.94
N LEU A 16 -4.46 5.75 -2.00
CA LEU A 16 -3.77 4.86 -2.93
C LEU A 16 -4.27 5.01 -4.38
N LYS A 17 -5.58 5.15 -4.61
CA LYS A 17 -6.13 5.27 -5.97
C LYS A 17 -5.74 6.56 -6.68
N GLN A 18 -5.65 7.67 -5.94
CA GLN A 18 -5.29 8.98 -6.48
C GLN A 18 -3.88 9.36 -6.00
N ASN A 19 -2.94 8.41 -6.07
CA ASN A 19 -1.62 8.57 -5.48
C ASN A 19 -0.89 9.85 -5.97
N SER A 20 -1.02 10.21 -7.24
CA SER A 20 -0.44 11.41 -7.84
C SER A 20 -0.95 12.72 -7.20
N ASN A 21 -2.16 12.73 -6.64
CA ASN A 21 -2.75 13.90 -6.01
C ASN A 21 -2.35 14.05 -4.53
N TYR A 22 -2.01 12.94 -3.86
CA TYR A 22 -1.77 12.90 -2.42
C TYR A 22 -0.31 12.61 -2.04
N PHE A 23 0.50 12.18 -3.00
CA PHE A 23 1.92 11.94 -2.84
C PHE A 23 2.72 12.83 -3.80
N SER A 24 3.81 13.39 -3.30
CA SER A 24 4.80 14.12 -4.08
C SER A 24 6.18 13.63 -3.67
N ASN A 25 7.05 13.37 -4.65
CA ASN A 25 8.41 12.85 -4.41
C ASN A 25 8.43 11.60 -3.49
N GLY A 26 7.48 10.68 -3.71
CA GLY A 26 7.37 9.42 -2.95
C GLY A 26 6.89 9.55 -1.50
N SER A 27 6.41 10.72 -1.09
CA SER A 27 5.90 10.96 0.28
C SER A 27 4.59 11.74 0.28
N LEU A 28 3.81 11.64 1.36
CA LEU A 28 2.55 12.37 1.53
C LEU A 28 2.78 13.88 1.43
N ASN A 29 2.04 14.52 0.53
CA ASN A 29 1.97 15.98 0.46
C ASN A 29 1.00 16.54 1.52
N SER A 30 0.77 17.85 1.53
CA SER A 30 -0.12 18.50 2.50
C SER A 30 -1.54 17.95 2.50
N GLU A 31 -2.12 17.67 1.33
CA GLU A 31 -3.47 17.12 1.21
C GLU A 31 -3.51 15.63 1.61
N GLY A 32 -2.50 14.85 1.20
CA GLY A 32 -2.36 13.46 1.61
C GLY A 32 -2.21 13.33 3.12
N ARG A 33 -1.48 14.23 3.77
CA ARG A 33 -1.35 14.26 5.23
C ARG A 33 -2.68 14.49 5.93
N LYS A 34 -3.55 15.38 5.41
CA LYS A 34 -4.88 15.60 6.00
C LYS A 34 -5.70 14.30 6.03
N ILE A 35 -5.78 13.62 4.89
CA ILE A 35 -6.51 12.35 4.76
C ILE A 35 -5.88 11.27 5.65
N PHE A 36 -4.55 11.15 5.63
CA PHE A 36 -3.84 10.19 6.46
C PHE A 36 -4.09 10.44 7.96
N GLU A 37 -4.08 11.68 8.41
CA GLU A 37 -4.30 12.01 9.82
C GLU A 37 -5.71 11.69 10.28
N GLU A 38 -6.72 11.96 9.45
CA GLU A 38 -8.11 11.60 9.73
C GLU A 38 -8.27 10.08 9.88
N MET A 39 -7.74 9.32 8.91
CA MET A 39 -7.71 7.86 8.96
C MET A 39 -6.95 7.34 10.21
N ALA A 40 -5.78 7.92 10.50
CA ALA A 40 -4.92 7.51 11.60
C ALA A 40 -5.58 7.73 12.97
N ARG A 41 -6.41 8.77 13.13
CA ARG A 41 -7.17 8.97 14.38
C ARG A 41 -8.09 7.80 14.64
N MET A 42 -8.92 7.43 13.66
CA MET A 42 -9.86 6.30 13.79
C MET A 42 -9.13 4.97 13.98
N LEU A 43 -8.11 4.71 13.15
CA LEU A 43 -7.36 3.47 13.18
C LEU A 43 -6.62 3.23 14.50
N VAL A 44 -6.13 4.27 15.19
CA VAL A 44 -5.50 4.11 16.52
C VAL A 44 -6.51 3.66 17.58
N TYR A 45 -7.77 4.08 17.48
CA TYR A 45 -8.82 3.61 18.39
C TYR A 45 -9.21 2.17 18.09
N GLU A 46 -9.40 1.83 16.81
CA GLU A 46 -9.79 0.48 16.39
C GLU A 46 -8.66 -0.54 16.60
N LYS A 47 -7.41 -0.15 16.34
CA LYS A 47 -6.23 -1.02 16.34
C LYS A 47 -5.04 -0.35 17.06
N PRO A 48 -5.06 -0.28 18.41
CA PRO A 48 -4.03 0.41 19.18
C PRO A 48 -2.60 -0.10 18.97
N TYR A 49 -2.43 -1.37 18.60
CA TYR A 49 -1.11 -1.97 18.33
C TYR A 49 -0.40 -1.33 17.11
N LEU A 50 -1.14 -0.72 16.18
CA LEU A 50 -0.58 -0.02 15.01
C LEU A 50 -0.03 1.38 15.36
N LYS A 51 -0.25 1.88 16.57
CA LYS A 51 0.10 3.26 16.98
C LYS A 51 1.57 3.61 16.77
N LYS A 52 2.50 2.65 16.96
CA LYS A 52 3.93 2.85 16.70
C LYS A 52 4.21 3.02 15.21
N ARG A 53 3.62 2.17 14.35
CA ARG A 53 3.75 2.24 12.88
C ARG A 53 3.16 3.55 12.35
N ILE A 54 1.98 3.93 12.82
CA ILE A 54 1.33 5.21 12.48
C ILE A 54 2.21 6.39 12.84
N ARG A 55 2.82 6.41 14.04
CA ARG A 55 3.75 7.48 14.44
C ARG A 55 4.93 7.63 13.47
N GLU A 56 5.48 6.52 12.99
CA GLU A 56 6.60 6.57 12.03
C GLU A 56 6.15 7.11 10.66
N ILE A 57 4.96 6.71 10.20
CA ILE A 57 4.37 7.26 8.97
C ILE A 57 4.09 8.75 9.13
N ARG A 58 3.60 9.23 10.28
CA ARG A 58 3.42 10.68 10.52
C ARG A 58 4.70 11.48 10.37
N LYS A 59 5.84 10.92 10.79
CA LYS A 59 7.14 11.59 10.67
C LYS A 59 7.58 11.64 9.20
N LYS A 60 7.62 10.50 8.53
CA LYS A 60 8.25 10.35 7.20
C LYS A 60 7.28 10.51 6.04
N GLY A 61 6.09 9.94 6.17
CA GLY A 61 5.02 9.99 5.16
C GLY A 61 5.33 9.22 3.89
N LYS A 62 6.28 8.27 3.90
CA LYS A 62 6.68 7.55 2.69
C LYS A 62 5.54 6.70 2.13
N PHE A 63 5.42 6.67 0.81
CA PHE A 63 4.44 5.85 0.11
C PHE A 63 4.55 4.37 0.49
N GLU A 64 5.76 3.82 0.54
CA GLU A 64 5.99 2.41 0.92
C GLU A 64 5.48 2.08 2.33
N ASP A 65 5.64 3.00 3.29
CA ASP A 65 5.18 2.79 4.66
C ASP A 65 3.65 2.84 4.74
N VAL A 66 3.01 3.70 3.93
CA VAL A 66 1.55 3.77 3.79
C VAL A 66 1.01 2.51 3.10
N LEU A 67 1.71 2.00 2.08
CA LEU A 67 1.32 0.78 1.37
C LEU A 67 1.36 -0.45 2.30
N LYS A 68 2.44 -0.60 3.08
CA LYS A 68 2.54 -1.65 4.11
C LYS A 68 1.46 -1.55 5.18
N LEU A 69 1.04 -0.33 5.53
CA LEU A 69 -0.09 -0.15 6.44
C LEU A 69 -1.41 -0.59 5.78
N ALA A 70 -1.56 -0.40 4.47
CA ALA A 70 -2.74 -0.83 3.73
C ALA A 70 -2.86 -2.35 3.63
N GLU A 71 -1.75 -3.08 3.57
CA GLU A 71 -1.71 -4.55 3.66
C GLU A 71 -2.31 -5.08 4.98
N ASP A 72 -2.22 -4.31 6.07
CA ASP A 72 -2.84 -4.69 7.35
C ASP A 72 -4.35 -4.39 7.40
N ILE A 73 -4.87 -3.57 6.49
CA ILE A 73 -6.22 -2.97 6.56
C ILE A 73 -7.16 -3.51 5.47
N LEU A 74 -6.63 -3.73 4.27
CA LEU A 74 -7.35 -4.13 3.08
C LEU A 74 -7.12 -5.60 2.76
N THR A 75 -8.03 -6.21 2.02
CA THR A 75 -7.77 -7.54 1.46
C THR A 75 -6.78 -7.46 0.31
N GLN A 76 -6.11 -8.58 0.02
CA GLN A 76 -5.20 -8.70 -1.11
C GLN A 76 -5.88 -8.36 -2.44
N GLU A 77 -7.13 -8.82 -2.63
CA GLU A 77 -7.94 -8.53 -3.82
C GLU A 77 -8.15 -7.01 -4.01
N GLU A 78 -8.43 -6.28 -2.93
CA GLU A 78 -8.62 -4.83 -2.97
C GLU A 78 -7.33 -4.10 -3.35
N LEU A 79 -6.19 -4.55 -2.83
CA LEU A 79 -4.88 -3.97 -3.16
C LEU A 79 -4.49 -4.23 -4.62
N ILE A 80 -4.66 -5.47 -5.10
CA ILE A 80 -4.40 -5.82 -6.50
C ILE A 80 -5.25 -4.96 -7.43
N LYS A 81 -6.54 -4.78 -7.10
CA LYS A 81 -7.44 -3.94 -7.90
C LYS A 81 -6.98 -2.48 -7.97
N ILE A 82 -6.45 -1.94 -6.87
CA ILE A 82 -5.89 -0.59 -6.86
C ILE A 82 -4.59 -0.52 -7.67
N ALA A 83 -3.70 -1.50 -7.49
CA ALA A 83 -2.43 -1.57 -8.19
C ALA A 83 -2.61 -1.69 -9.71
N LYS A 84 -3.55 -2.52 -10.18
CA LYS A 84 -3.91 -2.63 -11.61
C LYS A 84 -4.27 -1.26 -12.21
N GLY A 85 -4.91 -0.39 -11.44
CA GLY A 85 -5.23 0.98 -11.86
C GLY A 85 -4.02 1.91 -12.02
N TRP A 86 -2.86 1.60 -11.44
CA TRP A 86 -1.63 2.38 -11.61
C TRP A 86 -0.88 2.04 -12.90
N TYR A 87 -1.03 0.80 -13.39
CA TYR A 87 -0.28 0.28 -14.54
C TYR A 87 -0.95 0.56 -15.90
N THR A 88 -2.11 1.21 -15.94
CA THR A 88 -2.78 1.59 -17.20
C THR A 88 -2.08 2.80 -17.84
N GLY A 89 -0.87 2.59 -18.38
CA GLY A 89 -0.16 3.56 -19.21
C GLY A 89 -0.57 3.49 -20.69
N PRO A 90 -0.24 4.49 -21.51
CA PRO A 90 -0.62 4.55 -22.94
C PRO A 90 0.01 3.45 -23.81
N TYR A 91 0.93 2.67 -23.26
CA TYR A 91 1.60 1.52 -23.89
C TYR A 91 1.27 0.19 -23.19
N ALA A 92 0.25 0.17 -22.32
CA ALA A 92 -0.30 -1.08 -21.83
C ALA A 92 -1.10 -1.72 -22.96
N GLU A 93 -0.42 -2.34 -23.93
CA GLU A 93 -0.98 -3.53 -24.57
C GLU A 93 -1.32 -4.44 -23.40
N SER A 94 -2.60 -4.68 -23.12
CA SER A 94 -3.02 -5.51 -21.98
C SER A 94 -2.32 -6.85 -22.11
N PRO A 95 -1.23 -7.14 -21.38
CA PRO A 95 -0.79 -8.50 -21.32
C PRO A 95 -1.85 -9.15 -20.42
N ASP A 96 -2.24 -10.36 -20.72
CA ASP A 96 -2.84 -11.21 -19.71
C ASP A 96 -1.77 -11.44 -18.63
N ILE A 97 -1.59 -10.46 -17.74
CA ILE A 97 -0.65 -10.54 -16.64
C ILE A 97 -1.26 -11.57 -15.71
N ASP A 98 -0.71 -12.78 -15.75
CA ASP A 98 -1.06 -13.85 -14.85
C ASP A 98 -0.98 -13.33 -13.40
N ASP A 99 -2.12 -13.35 -12.70
CA ASP A 99 -2.24 -12.90 -11.31
C ASP A 99 -1.27 -13.66 -10.38
N SER A 100 -0.78 -14.84 -10.80
CA SER A 100 0.28 -15.59 -10.11
C SER A 100 1.62 -14.85 -10.08
N LEU A 101 1.99 -14.16 -11.17
CA LEU A 101 3.24 -13.40 -11.28
C LEU A 101 3.17 -12.14 -10.41
N LEU A 102 2.06 -11.40 -10.44
CA LEU A 102 1.89 -10.19 -9.64
C LEU A 102 2.00 -10.48 -8.13
N ASN A 103 1.44 -11.62 -7.70
CA ASN A 103 1.51 -12.06 -6.31
C ASN A 103 2.94 -12.41 -5.86
N SER A 104 3.75 -13.01 -6.73
CA SER A 104 5.15 -13.33 -6.41
C SER A 104 6.02 -12.07 -6.25
N TYR A 105 5.80 -11.04 -7.08
CA TYR A 105 6.54 -9.78 -6.98
C TYR A 105 6.14 -8.93 -5.79
N LEU A 106 4.83 -8.84 -5.48
CA LEU A 106 4.33 -7.98 -4.42
C LEU A 106 4.44 -8.61 -3.04
N PHE A 107 4.33 -9.93 -2.92
CA PHE A 107 4.16 -10.62 -1.64
C PHE A 107 5.16 -11.75 -1.38
N SER A 108 6.23 -11.89 -2.18
CA SER A 108 7.29 -12.82 -1.77
C SER A 108 7.92 -12.35 -0.45
N PRO A 109 8.12 -13.25 0.52
CA PRO A 109 8.95 -12.94 1.66
C PRO A 109 10.36 -12.72 1.12
N VAL A 110 10.77 -11.46 0.98
CA VAL A 110 12.16 -11.12 0.68
C VAL A 110 13.00 -11.75 1.78
N ASP A 111 13.65 -12.86 1.47
CA ASP A 111 14.63 -13.47 2.36
C ASP A 111 15.82 -12.50 2.44
N ARG A 112 15.76 -11.61 3.44
CA ARG A 112 16.77 -10.57 3.67
C ARG A 112 18.11 -11.16 4.14
N SER A 113 18.26 -12.49 4.19
CA SER A 113 19.46 -13.14 4.70
C SER A 113 20.56 -13.32 3.66
N THR A 114 20.24 -13.37 2.35
CA THR A 114 21.26 -13.57 1.32
C THR A 114 20.98 -12.69 0.11
N GLY A 115 21.77 -11.63 -0.07
CA GLY A 115 21.69 -10.72 -1.22
C GLY A 115 22.13 -11.35 -2.55
N ARG A 116 21.61 -12.53 -2.90
CA ARG A 116 21.83 -13.18 -4.19
C ARG A 116 20.50 -13.43 -4.86
N MET A 117 20.38 -12.97 -6.12
CA MET A 117 19.30 -13.40 -6.99
C MET A 117 19.40 -14.91 -7.23
N PRO A 118 18.30 -15.68 -7.17
CA PRO A 118 18.31 -17.07 -7.61
C PRO A 118 18.65 -17.10 -9.11
N SER A 119 19.72 -17.81 -9.46
CA SER A 119 20.11 -18.03 -10.85
C SER A 119 19.04 -18.86 -11.55
N SER A 120 18.57 -18.39 -12.70
CA SER A 120 17.69 -19.15 -13.57
C SER A 120 18.37 -20.47 -13.96
N SER A 121 17.79 -21.60 -13.56
CA SER A 121 18.20 -22.90 -14.09
C SER A 121 17.81 -22.97 -15.56
N LYS A 122 18.73 -23.48 -16.39
CA LYS A 122 18.51 -23.81 -17.81
C LYS A 122 17.48 -24.90 -17.99
#